data_AF-A0A7C3LII9-F1
#
_entry.id   AF-A0A7C3LII9-F1
#
_cell.length_a   1.000
_cell.length_b   1.000
_cell.length_c   1.000
_cell.angle_alpha   90.00
_cell.angle_beta   90.00
_cell.angle_gamma   90.00
#
_symmetry.space_group_name_H-M   'P 1'
#
loop_
_entity.id
_entity.type
_entity.pdbx_description
1 polymer ?
#
loop_
_entity_poly.entity_id
_entity_poly.type
_entity_poly.pdbx_seq_one_letter_code
_entity_poly.pdbx_strand_id
1 'polypeptide(L)'
;MIRISNEAPGPGNNLDRGGRHGSRPFISLADGREPWQWKMSDDEGRPLWPFLAVDWVEWEGPLPGPKPPYGPTSGAPRDVLERFVARAFRRPARPGEVERLVALVESERKKGESEAAALKTGLLAALCSKDFFYLVEGAPERAGARVDAWELASRLSYFLWSTMPDAPLFEAARDGSLLKPDVLRAQVARMLR
;
A
#
# COMPACT_ATOMS: atom_id res chain seq x y z
N MET A 1 22.82 -16.16 -18.45
CA MET A 1 22.50 -17.60 -18.62
C MET A 1 21.76 -18.03 -17.35
N ILE A 2 20.53 -18.53 -17.45
CA ILE A 2 19.76 -18.93 -16.25
C ILE A 2 19.99 -20.42 -16.03
N ARG A 3 20.60 -20.77 -14.88
CA ARG A 3 20.80 -22.16 -14.45
C ARG A 3 19.93 -22.39 -13.23
N ILE A 4 18.95 -23.28 -13.35
CA ILE A 4 18.05 -23.66 -12.25
C ILE A 4 18.47 -25.06 -11.81
N SER A 5 18.98 -25.19 -10.59
CA SER A 5 19.27 -26.46 -9.93
C SER A 5 18.42 -26.57 -8.68
N ASN A 6 17.71 -27.68 -8.53
CA ASN A 6 16.92 -27.98 -7.35
C ASN A 6 17.67 -29.01 -6.51
N GLU A 7 18.36 -28.57 -5.46
CA GLU A 7 19.11 -29.45 -4.54
C GLU A 7 18.55 -29.44 -3.11
N ALA A 8 17.40 -28.81 -2.85
CA ALA A 8 16.88 -28.74 -1.49
C ALA A 8 16.13 -30.04 -1.11
N PRO A 9 16.58 -30.81 -0.10
CA PRO A 9 15.68 -31.70 0.60
C PRO A 9 14.62 -30.82 1.26
N GLY A 10 13.34 -31.14 1.06
CA GLY A 10 12.23 -30.41 1.68
C GLY A 10 12.43 -30.28 3.21
N PRO A 11 11.79 -29.30 3.87
CA PRO A 11 11.96 -29.07 5.30
C PRO A 11 11.67 -30.37 6.06
N GLY A 12 12.71 -30.99 6.58
CA GLY A 12 12.60 -32.25 7.32
C GLY A 12 11.80 -32.03 8.60
N ASN A 13 10.84 -32.93 8.87
CA ASN A 13 10.04 -32.96 10.10
C ASN A 13 10.86 -33.43 11.34
N ASN A 14 12.11 -32.97 11.50
CA ASN A 14 12.99 -33.34 12.63
C ASN A 14 12.77 -32.48 13.89
N LEU A 15 11.69 -31.70 13.94
CA LEU A 15 11.28 -30.97 15.15
C LEU A 15 10.21 -31.79 15.88
N ASP A 16 10.39 -31.91 17.20
CA ASP A 16 9.49 -32.64 18.08
C ASP A 16 8.02 -32.24 17.85
N ARG A 17 7.16 -33.26 17.72
CA ARG A 17 5.72 -33.14 17.53
C ARG A 17 5.07 -32.46 18.75
N GLY A 18 5.07 -31.14 18.80
CA GLY A 18 4.48 -30.40 19.91
C GLY A 18 3.90 -29.05 19.50
N GLY A 19 2.57 -28.97 19.40
CA GLY A 19 1.81 -27.71 19.40
C GLY A 19 1.10 -27.38 18.09
N ARG A 20 -0.03 -28.03 17.80
CA ARG A 20 -0.88 -27.69 16.63
C ARG A 20 -1.67 -26.38 16.80
N HIS A 21 -1.62 -25.74 17.96
CA HIS A 21 -2.42 -24.57 18.30
C HIS A 21 -1.59 -23.61 19.15
N GLY A 22 -1.42 -22.37 18.68
CA GLY A 22 -0.78 -21.29 19.42
C GLY A 22 -1.57 -20.00 19.22
N SER A 23 -1.66 -19.16 20.25
CA SER A 23 -2.39 -17.88 20.25
C SER A 23 -1.66 -16.73 19.56
N ARG A 24 -0.68 -17.03 18.69
CA ARG A 24 0.19 -16.03 18.07
C ARG A 24 -0.45 -15.47 16.79
N PRO A 25 -0.52 -14.13 16.63
CA PRO A 25 -1.04 -13.52 15.42
C PRO A 25 -0.10 -13.72 14.22
N PHE A 26 -0.69 -13.83 13.03
CA PHE A 26 -0.06 -14.21 11.74
C PHE A 26 1.10 -13.31 11.26
N ILE A 27 1.29 -12.13 11.86
CA ILE A 27 2.22 -11.10 11.35
C ILE A 27 3.03 -10.54 12.53
N SER A 28 4.19 -11.13 12.82
CA SER A 28 5.22 -10.54 13.68
C SER A 28 6.51 -10.40 12.86
N LEU A 29 7.21 -9.27 13.02
CA LEU A 29 8.52 -9.01 12.41
C LEU A 29 9.68 -9.35 13.37
N ALA A 30 9.38 -9.63 14.64
CA ALA A 30 10.37 -9.92 15.68
C ALA A 30 10.71 -11.41 15.79
N ASP A 31 9.77 -12.29 15.40
CA ASP A 31 9.90 -13.74 15.47
C ASP A 31 9.82 -14.36 14.07
N GLY A 32 10.66 -15.35 13.76
CA GLY A 32 10.62 -16.11 12.51
C GLY A 32 9.32 -16.93 12.35
N ARG A 33 8.97 -17.29 11.11
CA ARG A 33 7.75 -18.07 10.81
C ARG A 33 7.78 -19.44 11.50
N GLU A 34 6.71 -19.82 12.19
CA GLU A 34 6.57 -21.18 12.74
C GLU A 34 6.16 -22.19 11.63
N PRO A 35 6.61 -23.46 11.69
CA PRO A 35 6.60 -24.39 10.55
C PRO A 35 5.23 -24.93 10.13
N TRP A 36 4.19 -24.77 10.94
CA TRP A 36 2.93 -25.51 10.77
C TRP A 36 1.96 -24.91 9.75
N GLN A 37 2.31 -23.80 9.08
CA GLN A 37 1.31 -23.01 8.34
C GLN A 37 1.06 -23.42 6.89
N TRP A 38 1.85 -24.30 6.25
CA TRP A 38 1.45 -25.07 5.05
C TRP A 38 2.40 -26.27 4.85
N LYS A 39 1.88 -27.50 4.92
CA LYS A 39 2.61 -28.69 4.45
C LYS A 39 2.67 -28.65 2.93
N MET A 40 3.85 -28.42 2.36
CA MET A 40 4.04 -28.41 0.91
C MET A 40 4.25 -29.82 0.34
N SER A 41 4.82 -30.73 1.14
CA SER A 41 5.02 -32.14 0.81
C SER A 41 4.39 -33.07 1.86
N ASP A 42 4.13 -34.31 1.48
CA ASP A 42 3.78 -35.39 2.39
C ASP A 42 5.00 -35.92 3.16
N ASP A 43 4.77 -36.91 4.03
CA ASP A 43 5.81 -37.47 4.90
C ASP A 43 6.82 -38.35 4.11
N GLU A 44 6.50 -38.70 2.85
CA GLU A 44 7.40 -39.37 1.90
C GLU A 44 8.12 -38.38 0.95
N GLY A 45 7.96 -37.07 1.17
CA GLY A 45 8.60 -36.01 0.37
C GLY A 45 7.94 -35.75 -0.99
N ARG A 46 6.76 -36.33 -1.26
CA ARG A 46 6.01 -36.06 -2.50
C ARG A 46 5.24 -34.74 -2.36
N PRO A 47 5.19 -33.91 -3.41
CA PRO A 47 4.48 -32.64 -3.35
C PRO A 47 2.96 -32.86 -3.21
N LEU A 48 2.33 -32.20 -2.23
CA LEU A 48 0.87 -32.19 -2.05
C LEU A 48 0.18 -31.26 -3.05
N TRP A 49 0.92 -30.26 -3.55
CA TRP A 49 0.49 -29.29 -4.54
C TRP A 49 1.60 -29.11 -5.58
N PRO A 50 1.30 -28.74 -6.84
CA PRO A 50 2.35 -28.30 -7.75
C PRO A 50 2.93 -26.98 -7.25
N PHE A 51 4.19 -26.98 -6.82
CA PHE A 51 4.91 -25.79 -6.40
C PHE A 51 6.35 -25.81 -6.93
N LEU A 52 6.93 -24.62 -7.07
CA LEU A 52 8.34 -24.41 -7.39
C LEU A 52 8.97 -23.70 -6.19
N ALA A 53 9.92 -24.36 -5.53
CA ALA A 53 10.76 -23.72 -4.53
C ALA A 53 11.99 -23.13 -5.23
N VAL A 54 12.19 -21.82 -5.09
CA VAL A 54 13.38 -21.13 -5.57
C VAL A 54 14.19 -20.74 -4.35
N ASP A 55 15.32 -21.40 -4.14
CA ASP A 55 16.19 -21.16 -2.98
C ASP A 55 17.01 -19.88 -3.15
N TRP A 56 17.67 -19.73 -4.30
CA TRP A 56 18.35 -18.49 -4.68
C TRP A 56 18.29 -18.26 -6.19
N VAL A 57 18.44 -16.99 -6.55
CA VAL A 57 18.61 -16.53 -7.93
C VAL A 57 19.85 -15.67 -7.95
N GLU A 58 20.83 -16.05 -8.77
CA GLU A 58 22.02 -15.22 -9.01
C GLU A 58 21.88 -14.57 -10.38
N TRP A 59 22.22 -13.28 -10.43
CA TRP A 59 22.20 -12.50 -11.65
C TRP A 59 23.49 -11.71 -11.76
N GLU A 60 24.26 -11.99 -12.82
CA GLU A 60 25.38 -11.16 -13.24
C GLU A 60 24.94 -10.14 -14.30
N GLY A 61 25.16 -8.86 -13.99
CA GLY A 61 24.92 -7.71 -14.86
C GLY A 61 25.43 -6.44 -14.16
N PRO A 62 25.40 -5.27 -14.79
CA PRO A 62 25.60 -4.03 -14.03
C PRO A 62 24.47 -3.91 -13.02
N LEU A 63 24.75 -4.23 -11.75
CA LEU A 63 23.83 -3.92 -10.67
C LEU A 63 23.58 -2.41 -10.75
N PRO A 64 22.32 -1.94 -10.80
CA PRO A 64 22.08 -0.52 -10.59
C PRO A 64 22.79 -0.19 -9.28
N GLY A 65 23.60 0.88 -9.30
CA GLY A 65 24.31 1.36 -8.11
C GLY A 65 23.35 1.50 -6.93
N PRO A 66 23.87 1.68 -5.69
CA PRO A 66 23.06 1.67 -4.48
C PRO A 66 21.77 2.48 -4.70
N LYS A 67 20.63 1.77 -4.69
CA LYS A 67 19.34 2.44 -4.82
C LYS A 67 19.25 3.41 -3.64
N PRO A 68 18.88 4.67 -3.85
CA PRO A 68 18.63 5.57 -2.73
C PRO A 68 17.64 4.88 -1.78
N PRO A 69 17.78 5.07 -0.45
CA PRO A 69 16.86 4.47 0.50
C PRO A 69 15.42 4.74 0.06
N TYR A 70 14.61 3.67 0.01
CA TYR A 70 13.19 3.80 -0.33
C TYR A 70 12.53 4.68 0.73
N GLY A 71 12.17 5.90 0.35
CA GLY A 71 11.59 6.88 1.26
C GLY A 71 11.93 8.30 0.82
N PRO A 72 11.25 9.31 1.37
CA PRO A 72 11.57 10.70 1.09
C PRO A 72 13.00 11.00 1.58
N THR A 73 13.86 11.38 0.65
CA THR A 73 15.28 11.68 0.91
C THR A 73 15.48 13.06 1.54
N SER A 74 14.45 13.92 1.50
CA SER A 74 14.44 15.25 2.11
C SER A 74 13.02 15.83 2.17
N GLY A 75 12.76 16.71 3.14
CA GLY A 75 11.50 17.45 3.32
C GLY A 75 10.91 17.27 4.72
N ALA A 76 10.24 18.31 5.23
CA ALA A 76 9.59 18.21 6.53
C ALA A 76 8.56 17.06 6.51
N PRO A 77 8.47 16.21 7.56
CA PRO A 77 7.51 15.11 7.64
C PRO A 77 6.07 15.53 7.30
N ARG A 78 5.69 16.76 7.69
CA ARG A 78 4.39 17.37 7.38
C ARG A 78 4.12 17.46 5.87
N ASP A 79 5.07 17.98 5.09
CA ASP A 79 4.89 18.19 3.64
C ASP A 79 4.80 16.87 2.88
N VAL A 80 5.58 15.87 3.33
CA VAL A 80 5.50 14.51 2.78
C VAL A 80 4.11 13.93 3.05
N LEU A 81 3.65 14.00 4.31
CA LEU A 81 2.35 13.46 4.70
C LEU A 81 1.22 14.18 3.99
N GLU A 82 1.27 15.50 3.84
CA GLU A 82 0.25 16.28 3.15
C GLU A 82 0.10 15.85 1.68
N ARG A 83 1.22 15.78 0.94
CA ARG A 83 1.21 15.29 -0.46
C ARG A 83 0.75 13.84 -0.56
N PHE A 84 1.16 13.00 0.39
CA PHE A 84 0.80 11.59 0.39
C PHE A 84 -0.69 11.40 0.65
N VAL A 85 -1.22 12.04 1.68
CA VAL A 85 -2.63 12.00 2.07
C VAL A 85 -3.51 12.50 0.93
N ALA A 86 -3.13 13.59 0.27
CA ALA A 86 -3.91 14.13 -0.84
C ALA A 86 -4.13 13.11 -1.97
N ARG A 87 -3.09 12.33 -2.27
CA ARG A 87 -3.15 11.24 -3.28
C ARG A 87 -3.84 10.00 -2.74
N ALA A 88 -3.53 9.60 -1.51
CA ALA A 88 -4.07 8.40 -0.88
C ALA A 88 -5.59 8.49 -0.70
N PHE A 89 -6.09 9.65 -0.25
CA PHE A 89 -7.51 9.88 -0.02
C PHE A 89 -8.22 10.45 -1.25
N ARG A 90 -7.48 10.72 -2.34
CA ARG A 90 -7.95 11.31 -3.61
C ARG A 90 -8.72 12.63 -3.45
N ARG A 91 -8.32 13.43 -2.47
CA ARG A 91 -8.86 14.77 -2.19
C ARG A 91 -7.87 15.53 -1.31
N PRO A 92 -7.97 16.87 -1.21
CA PRO A 92 -7.23 17.62 -0.20
C PRO A 92 -7.48 17.05 1.19
N ALA A 93 -6.43 17.04 2.01
CA ALA A 93 -6.57 16.63 3.41
C ALA A 93 -7.55 17.56 4.12
N ARG A 94 -8.48 16.98 4.89
CA ARG A 94 -9.38 17.76 5.75
C ARG A 94 -8.60 18.33 6.94
N PRO A 95 -9.09 19.42 7.55
CA PRO A 95 -8.47 19.97 8.74
C PRO A 95 -8.24 18.90 9.82
N GLY A 96 -7.02 18.82 10.34
CA GLY A 96 -6.65 17.87 11.39
C GLY A 96 -6.23 16.49 10.90
N GLU A 97 -6.41 16.13 9.62
CA GLU A 97 -5.97 14.82 9.10
C GLU A 97 -4.45 14.70 9.08
N VAL A 98 -3.77 15.72 8.54
CA VAL A 98 -2.30 15.75 8.48
C VAL A 98 -1.73 15.89 9.89
N GLU A 99 -2.34 16.72 10.73
CA GLU A 99 -1.90 16.98 12.09
C GLU A 99 -1.90 15.70 12.95
N ARG A 100 -2.91 14.83 12.80
CA ARG A 100 -2.94 13.53 13.49
C ARG A 100 -1.80 12.61 13.07
N LEU A 101 -1.47 12.58 11.78
CA LEU A 101 -0.37 11.77 11.27
C LEU A 101 0.99 12.33 11.69
N VAL A 102 1.16 13.65 11.67
CA VAL A 102 2.37 14.31 12.17
C VAL A 102 2.55 14.03 13.67
N ALA A 103 1.48 14.10 14.47
CA ALA A 103 1.54 13.77 15.88
C ALA A 103 1.95 12.30 16.12
N LEU A 104 1.48 11.37 15.28
CA LEU A 104 1.91 9.97 15.31
C LEU A 104 3.41 9.83 15.01
N VAL A 105 3.89 10.48 13.95
CA VAL A 105 5.33 10.49 13.59
C VAL A 105 6.17 11.04 14.75
N GLU A 106 5.79 12.18 15.33
CA GLU A 106 6.49 12.77 16.47
C GLU A 106 6.45 11.88 17.72
N SER A 107 5.37 11.12 17.92
CA SER A 107 5.28 10.15 19.03
C SER A 107 6.27 8.99 18.86
N GLU A 108 6.49 8.51 17.64
CA GLU A 108 7.47 7.45 17.37
C GLU A 108 8.91 7.98 17.52
N ARG A 109 9.17 9.22 17.07
CA ARG A 109 10.47 9.87 17.29
C ARG A 109 10.80 10.01 18.78
N LYS A 110 9.82 10.36 19.61
CA LYS A 110 10.00 10.43 21.08
C LYS A 110 10.32 9.08 21.73
N LYS A 111 9.95 7.97 21.08
CA LYS A 111 10.29 6.61 21.53
C LYS A 111 11.68 6.16 21.09
N GLY A 112 12.41 6.98 20.33
CA GLY A 112 13.77 6.69 19.88
C GLY A 112 13.86 6.10 18.45
N GLU A 113 12.76 6.05 17.71
CA GLU A 113 12.77 5.59 16.32
C GLU A 113 13.52 6.55 15.38
N SER A 114 14.11 5.99 14.33
CA SER A 114 14.70 6.80 13.26
C SER A 114 13.63 7.63 12.54
N GLU A 115 14.01 8.77 11.97
CA GLU A 115 13.08 9.64 11.24
C GLU A 115 12.37 8.90 10.10
N ALA A 116 13.10 8.06 9.36
CA ALA A 116 12.55 7.24 8.29
C ALA A 116 11.54 6.20 8.81
N ALA A 117 11.82 5.55 9.94
CA ALA A 117 10.91 4.59 10.57
C ALA A 117 9.65 5.28 11.10
N ALA A 118 9.80 6.41 11.80
CA ALA A 118 8.69 7.19 12.31
C ALA A 118 7.78 7.69 11.18
N LEU A 119 8.36 8.21 10.09
CA LEU A 119 7.59 8.66 8.93
C LEU A 119 6.88 7.49 8.23
N LYS A 120 7.53 6.33 8.13
CA LYS A 120 6.90 5.10 7.61
C LYS A 120 5.65 4.75 8.42
N THR A 121 5.66 4.89 9.74
CA THR A 121 4.48 4.70 10.59
C THR A 121 3.35 5.66 10.22
N GLY A 122 3.66 6.94 9.99
CA GLY A 122 2.67 7.93 9.53
C GLY A 122 2.06 7.57 8.17
N LEU A 123 2.88 7.13 7.21
CA LEU A 123 2.42 6.68 5.89
C LEU A 123 1.53 5.42 5.99
N LEU A 124 1.94 4.44 6.81
CA LEU A 124 1.14 3.24 7.06
C LEU A 124 -0.20 3.57 7.70
N ALA A 125 -0.23 4.49 8.66
CA ALA A 125 -1.47 4.92 9.29
C ALA A 125 -2.45 5.55 8.28
N ALA A 126 -1.94 6.32 7.31
CA ALA A 126 -2.77 6.82 6.22
C ALA A 126 -3.32 5.69 5.33
N LEU A 127 -2.49 4.69 4.98
CA LEU A 127 -2.93 3.53 4.19
C LEU A 127 -3.92 2.63 4.93
N CYS A 128 -3.85 2.59 6.26
CA CYS A 128 -4.80 1.86 7.09
C CYS A 128 -6.09 2.66 7.41
N SER A 129 -6.22 3.88 6.90
CA SER A 129 -7.38 4.74 7.12
C SER A 129 -8.60 4.30 6.30
N LYS A 130 -9.80 4.50 6.84
CA LYS A 130 -11.06 4.33 6.11
C LYS A 130 -11.09 5.13 4.81
N ASP A 131 -10.49 6.33 4.79
CA ASP A 131 -10.49 7.23 3.64
C ASP A 131 -9.57 6.73 2.52
N PHE A 132 -8.68 5.78 2.80
CA PHE A 132 -7.91 5.08 1.77
C PHE A 132 -8.68 3.88 1.20
N PHE A 133 -9.24 3.02 2.06
CA PHE A 133 -9.91 1.79 1.63
C PHE A 133 -11.25 2.02 0.94
N TYR A 134 -11.99 3.05 1.35
CA TYR A 134 -13.33 3.31 0.85
C TYR A 134 -13.37 4.63 0.07
N LEU A 135 -14.15 4.64 -1.01
CA LEU A 135 -14.61 5.87 -1.64
C LEU A 135 -15.76 6.41 -0.80
N VAL A 136 -15.42 7.28 0.16
CA VAL A 136 -16.41 7.91 1.04
C VAL A 136 -17.01 9.10 0.30
N GLU A 137 -18.30 9.02 0.03
CA GLU A 137 -19.04 10.02 -0.73
C GLU A 137 -20.22 10.55 0.08
N GLY A 138 -20.48 11.83 -0.07
CA GLY A 138 -21.49 12.54 0.72
C GLY A 138 -21.04 12.76 2.15
N ALA A 139 -21.71 13.70 2.79
CA ALA A 139 -21.66 13.87 4.23
C ALA A 139 -23.04 13.50 4.80
N PRO A 140 -23.15 12.98 6.03
CA PRO A 140 -24.43 12.65 6.63
C PRO A 140 -25.39 13.86 6.67
N GLU A 141 -24.86 15.08 6.73
CA GLU A 141 -25.65 16.32 6.66
C GLU A 141 -26.14 16.66 5.23
N ARG A 142 -25.66 15.92 4.23
CA ARG A 142 -25.87 16.11 2.78
C ARG A 142 -26.57 14.91 2.13
N ALA A 143 -27.46 14.24 2.86
CA ALA A 143 -28.28 13.16 2.32
C ALA A 143 -29.05 13.65 1.06
N GLY A 144 -28.75 13.06 -0.10
CA GLY A 144 -29.34 13.45 -1.39
C GLY A 144 -28.58 14.54 -2.18
N ALA A 145 -27.45 15.03 -1.69
CA ALA A 145 -26.63 15.99 -2.42
C ALA A 145 -25.92 15.35 -3.62
N ARG A 146 -25.78 16.12 -4.70
CA ARG A 146 -24.92 15.75 -5.84
C ARG A 146 -23.48 15.55 -5.35
N VAL A 147 -22.80 14.57 -5.94
CA VAL A 147 -21.36 14.37 -5.70
C VAL A 147 -20.57 15.64 -5.96
N ASP A 148 -19.57 15.89 -5.12
CA ASP A 148 -18.63 16.97 -5.33
C ASP A 148 -17.63 16.66 -6.46
N ALA A 149 -16.79 17.64 -6.80
CA ALA A 149 -15.85 17.49 -7.90
C ALA A 149 -14.75 16.43 -7.62
N TRP A 150 -14.34 16.23 -6.37
CA TRP A 150 -13.33 15.24 -5.98
C TRP A 150 -13.90 13.83 -5.95
N GLU A 151 -15.12 13.69 -5.45
CA GLU A 151 -15.91 12.46 -5.49
C GLU A 151 -16.16 12.05 -6.95
N LEU A 152 -16.57 12.98 -7.80
CA LEU A 152 -16.77 12.72 -9.23
C LEU A 152 -15.47 12.28 -9.93
N ALA A 153 -14.34 12.96 -9.66
CA ALA A 153 -13.04 12.56 -10.20
C ALA A 153 -12.66 11.14 -9.78
N SER A 154 -12.83 10.80 -8.50
CA SER A 154 -12.53 9.48 -7.97
C SER A 154 -13.44 8.41 -8.59
N ARG A 155 -14.75 8.67 -8.73
CA ARG A 155 -15.68 7.76 -9.40
C ARG A 155 -15.25 7.46 -10.83
N LEU A 156 -14.89 8.49 -11.60
CA LEU A 156 -14.45 8.33 -12.99
C LEU A 156 -13.16 7.50 -13.09
N SER A 157 -12.16 7.80 -12.25
CA SER A 157 -10.86 7.12 -12.30
C SER A 157 -10.97 5.64 -11.94
N TYR A 158 -11.76 5.30 -10.92
CA TYR A 158 -11.97 3.91 -10.53
C TYR A 158 -12.89 3.16 -11.49
N PHE A 159 -13.89 3.84 -12.07
CA PHE A 159 -14.76 3.23 -13.07
C PHE A 159 -14.02 2.91 -14.37
N LEU A 160 -13.17 3.81 -14.86
CA LEU A 160 -12.52 3.67 -16.17
C LEU A 160 -11.14 3.01 -16.12
N TRP A 161 -10.35 3.26 -15.06
CA TRP A 161 -8.96 2.84 -14.99
C TRP A 161 -8.63 1.96 -13.77
N SER A 162 -9.59 1.71 -12.87
CA SER A 162 -9.36 0.95 -11.63
C SER A 162 -8.20 1.50 -10.78
N THR A 163 -7.96 2.81 -10.84
CA THR A 163 -6.86 3.48 -10.13
C THR A 163 -7.22 4.93 -9.76
N MET A 164 -6.31 5.60 -9.05
CA MET A 164 -6.49 6.99 -8.60
C MET A 164 -6.59 7.99 -9.77
N PRO A 165 -7.23 9.16 -9.58
CA PRO A 165 -7.23 10.24 -10.57
C PRO A 165 -5.81 10.66 -10.95
N ASP A 166 -5.59 10.94 -12.23
CA ASP A 166 -4.35 11.53 -12.71
C ASP A 166 -4.34 13.05 -12.49
N ALA A 167 -3.19 13.69 -12.72
CA ALA A 167 -3.02 15.11 -12.42
C ALA A 167 -4.03 16.03 -13.15
N PRO A 168 -4.31 15.87 -14.45
CA PRO A 168 -5.33 16.69 -15.12
C PRO A 168 -6.73 16.55 -14.52
N LEU A 169 -7.12 15.33 -14.12
CA LEU A 169 -8.43 15.09 -13.51
C LEU A 169 -8.49 15.67 -12.10
N PHE A 170 -7.38 15.61 -11.35
CA PHE A 170 -7.26 16.27 -10.05
C PHE A 170 -7.36 17.78 -10.13
N GLU A 171 -6.68 18.42 -11.08
CA GLU A 171 -6.74 19.88 -11.23
C GLU A 171 -8.15 20.34 -11.63
N ALA A 172 -8.83 19.59 -12.52
CA ALA A 172 -10.22 19.88 -12.85
C ALA A 172 -11.18 19.68 -11.66
N ALA A 173 -10.87 18.76 -10.75
CA ALA A 173 -11.60 18.61 -9.49
C ALA A 173 -11.32 19.78 -8.53
N ARG A 174 -10.07 20.22 -8.47
CA ARG A 174 -9.58 21.28 -7.57
C ARG A 174 -10.22 22.63 -7.84
N ASP A 175 -10.33 23.02 -9.10
CA ASP A 175 -10.95 24.28 -9.50
C ASP A 175 -12.49 24.17 -9.66
N GLY A 176 -13.05 22.98 -9.47
CA GLY A 176 -14.48 22.67 -9.61
C GLY A 176 -14.98 22.64 -11.06
N SER A 177 -14.09 22.81 -12.05
CA SER A 177 -14.46 22.82 -13.47
C SER A 177 -14.98 21.47 -13.95
N LEU A 178 -14.60 20.36 -13.30
CA LEU A 178 -15.07 19.01 -13.61
C LEU A 178 -16.60 18.86 -13.51
N LEU A 179 -17.28 19.72 -12.74
CA LEU A 179 -18.73 19.73 -12.65
C LEU A 179 -19.42 20.33 -13.89
N LYS A 180 -18.67 20.98 -14.79
CA LYS A 180 -19.18 21.55 -16.04
C LYS A 180 -19.33 20.43 -17.09
N PRO A 181 -20.50 20.30 -17.75
CA PRO A 181 -20.74 19.21 -18.71
C PRO A 181 -19.72 19.09 -19.84
N ASP A 182 -19.22 20.22 -20.36
CA ASP A 182 -18.23 20.22 -21.44
C ASP A 182 -16.86 19.73 -20.98
N VAL A 183 -16.42 20.15 -19.80
CA VAL A 183 -15.15 19.70 -19.19
C VAL A 183 -15.23 18.22 -18.84
N LEU A 184 -16.35 17.78 -18.27
CA LEU A 184 -16.60 16.37 -17.95
C LEU A 184 -16.50 15.49 -19.20
N ARG A 185 -17.20 15.87 -20.28
CA ARG A 185 -17.14 15.15 -21.57
C ARG A 185 -15.72 15.08 -22.11
N ALA A 186 -14.99 16.20 -22.07
CA ALA A 186 -13.61 16.25 -22.54
C ALA A 186 -12.68 15.33 -21.71
N GLN A 187 -12.83 15.31 -20.39
CA GLN A 187 -12.04 14.43 -19.52
C GLN A 187 -12.36 12.95 -19.77
N VAL A 188 -13.64 12.57 -19.87
CA VAL A 188 -14.03 11.18 -20.19
C VAL A 188 -13.48 10.76 -21.55
N ALA A 189 -13.61 11.61 -22.58
CA ALA A 189 -13.07 11.32 -23.91
C ALA A 189 -11.54 11.19 -23.94
N ARG A 190 -10.84 11.92 -23.06
CA ARG A 190 -9.39 11.76 -22.87
C ARG A 190 -9.05 10.44 -22.19
N MET A 191 -9.83 10.04 -21.18
CA MET A 191 -9.56 8.84 -20.39
C MET A 191 -9.79 7.53 -21.15
N LEU A 192 -10.65 7.55 -22.17
CA LEU A 192 -10.98 6.39 -23.01
C LEU A 192 -10.02 6.15 -24.19
N ARG A 193 -8.97 6.97 -24.34
CA ARG A 193 -8.00 6.83 -25.43
C ARG A 193 -6.92 5.81 -25.12
#